data_AF-A0A1Y3LBH9-F1
#
_entry.id   AF-A0A1Y3LBH9-F1
#
_cell.length_a   1.000
_cell.length_b   1.000
_cell.length_c   1.000
_cell.angle_alpha   90.00
_cell.angle_beta   90.00
_cell.angle_gamma   90.00
#
_symmetry.space_group_name_H-M   'P 1'
#
loop_
_entity.id
_entity.type
_entity.pdbx_description
1 polymer ?
#
loop_
_entity_poly.entity_id
_entity_poly.type
_entity_poly.pdbx_seq_one_letter_code
_entity_poly.pdbx_strand_id
1 'polypeptide(L)'
;MATPTITPLPEAPSRQNSAGTFATLADNFMAALPQLADEMNRAIDYVGEQAEAASDSAQRATTNGSAQVEQAALKANAASQSAQAAALQAAAAKTQADTSKAYRDTSQAAAAAAQSAAGLPALAGKRGLPLVVRLDESGVEYSGSLSRYDLDLAATTSTLNLDLSQVFRVDAATPRTLAFAGTPAASRAMTVVIHVTGKSTITWPVGIQWNNNQIPVLGNAWTTVILIWVGEGWVGSVGARA
;
A
#
# COMPACT_ATOMS: atom_id res chain seq x y z
N MET A 1 -14.47 18.01 70.03
CA MET A 1 -13.91 18.23 71.39
C MET A 1 -13.16 17.01 71.90
N ALA A 2 -12.31 17.15 72.92
CA ALA A 2 -11.77 16.00 73.65
C ALA A 2 -12.91 15.31 74.42
N THR A 3 -12.87 13.98 74.55
CA THR A 3 -13.89 13.23 75.28
C THR A 3 -13.89 13.67 76.76
N PRO A 4 -15.02 14.18 77.28
CA PRO A 4 -15.10 14.61 78.66
C PRO A 4 -15.00 13.43 79.61
N THR A 5 -14.42 13.67 80.79
CA THR A 5 -14.25 12.67 81.85
C THR A 5 -15.08 13.08 83.05
N ILE A 6 -15.76 12.12 83.68
CA ILE A 6 -16.43 12.31 84.98
C ILE A 6 -15.49 11.81 86.07
N THR A 7 -15.08 12.71 86.95
CA THR A 7 -14.25 12.41 88.09
C THR A 7 -15.07 11.63 89.12
N PRO A 8 -14.61 10.47 89.61
CA PRO A 8 -15.31 9.74 90.67
C PRO A 8 -15.48 10.60 91.93
N LEU A 9 -16.68 10.55 92.52
CA LEU A 9 -16.94 11.27 93.76
C LEU A 9 -16.06 10.74 94.92
N PRO A 10 -15.68 11.61 95.88
CA PRO A 10 -15.03 11.19 97.12
C PRO A 10 -15.90 10.21 97.92
N GLU A 11 -15.29 9.51 98.87
CA GLU A 11 -15.99 8.57 99.75
C GLU A 11 -17.17 9.25 100.47
N ALA A 12 -18.35 8.64 100.38
CA ALA A 12 -19.56 9.21 100.99
C ALA A 12 -19.51 9.11 102.52
N PRO A 13 -19.96 10.14 103.25
CA PRO A 13 -20.02 10.09 104.71
C PRO A 13 -21.05 9.05 105.18
N SER A 14 -20.67 8.20 106.14
CA SER A 14 -21.50 7.15 106.71
C SER A 14 -21.84 7.42 108.17
N ARG A 15 -23.08 7.12 108.57
CA ARG A 15 -23.52 7.21 109.98
C ARG A 15 -22.75 6.29 110.93
N GLN A 16 -21.97 5.35 110.39
CA GLN A 16 -21.08 4.47 111.16
C GLN A 16 -19.69 5.10 111.39
N ASN A 17 -19.38 6.23 110.75
CA ASN A 17 -18.12 6.94 110.97
C ASN A 17 -18.14 7.70 112.31
N SER A 18 -16.96 7.92 112.88
CA SER A 18 -16.81 8.84 114.00
C SER A 18 -17.24 10.26 113.60
N ALA A 19 -17.72 11.07 114.54
CA ALA A 19 -18.26 12.40 114.25
C ALA A 19 -17.29 13.31 113.45
N GLY A 20 -15.99 13.25 113.77
CA GLY A 20 -14.97 14.02 113.03
C GLY A 20 -14.72 13.49 111.61
N THR A 21 -14.76 12.18 111.43
CA THR A 21 -14.61 11.53 110.11
C THR A 21 -15.82 11.81 109.21
N PHE A 22 -17.03 11.77 109.76
CA PHE A 22 -18.26 12.08 109.02
C PHE A 22 -18.25 13.51 108.46
N ALA A 23 -17.93 14.50 109.29
CA ALA A 23 -17.90 15.91 108.87
C ALA A 23 -16.88 16.14 107.74
N THR A 24 -15.68 15.56 107.88
CA THR A 24 -14.61 15.67 106.86
C THR A 24 -15.03 15.04 105.52
N LEU A 25 -15.63 13.85 105.56
CA LEU A 25 -16.13 13.18 104.34
C LEU A 25 -17.31 13.92 103.73
N ALA A 26 -18.20 14.50 104.55
CA ALA A 26 -19.34 15.28 104.09
C ALA A 26 -18.91 16.56 103.38
N ASP A 27 -17.95 17.30 103.94
CA ASP A 27 -17.44 18.53 103.32
C ASP A 27 -16.75 18.21 101.99
N ASN A 28 -15.91 17.17 101.94
CA ASN A 28 -15.23 16.72 100.72
C ASN A 28 -16.24 16.28 99.64
N PHE A 29 -17.26 15.51 100.02
CA PHE A 29 -18.29 15.04 99.09
C PHE A 29 -19.12 16.21 98.54
N MET A 30 -19.58 17.12 99.41
CA MET A 30 -20.36 18.28 99.02
C MET A 30 -19.56 19.26 98.15
N ALA A 31 -18.26 19.42 98.42
CA ALA A 31 -17.36 20.25 97.62
C ALA A 31 -17.14 19.70 96.20
N ALA A 32 -17.30 18.39 95.98
CA ALA A 32 -17.14 17.76 94.66
C ALA A 32 -18.39 17.87 93.75
N LEU A 33 -19.58 18.12 94.32
CA LEU A 33 -20.84 18.16 93.55
C LEU A 33 -20.90 19.25 92.45
N PRO A 34 -20.38 20.48 92.65
CA PRO A 34 -20.35 21.48 91.59
C PRO A 34 -19.47 21.07 90.40
N GLN A 35 -18.33 20.43 90.68
CA GLN A 35 -17.45 19.90 89.63
C GLN A 35 -18.15 18.78 88.84
N LEU A 36 -18.84 17.86 89.53
CA LEU A 36 -19.63 16.83 88.88
C LEU A 36 -20.69 17.44 87.94
N ALA A 37 -21.37 18.50 88.36
CA ALA A 37 -22.37 19.17 87.53
C ALA A 37 -21.76 19.79 86.25
N ASP A 38 -20.58 20.43 86.36
CA ASP A 38 -19.86 20.97 85.19
C ASP A 38 -19.42 19.86 84.23
N GLU A 39 -18.84 18.78 84.75
CA GLU A 39 -18.41 17.62 83.96
C GLU A 39 -19.60 16.93 83.28
N MET A 40 -20.75 16.84 83.96
CA MET A 40 -21.99 16.32 83.37
C MET A 40 -22.51 17.22 82.23
N ASN A 41 -22.52 18.54 82.40
CA ASN A 41 -22.95 19.46 81.34
C ASN A 41 -22.05 19.32 80.11
N ARG A 42 -20.73 19.28 80.30
CA ARG A 42 -19.76 19.05 79.22
C ARG A 42 -19.93 17.71 78.53
N ALA A 43 -20.31 16.67 79.28
CA ALA A 43 -20.64 15.36 78.72
C ALA A 43 -21.91 15.40 77.87
N ILE A 44 -22.95 16.11 78.32
CA ILE A 44 -24.20 16.30 77.56
C ILE A 44 -23.93 17.05 76.25
N ASP A 45 -23.16 18.15 76.31
CA ASP A 45 -22.78 18.92 75.11
C ASP A 45 -21.99 18.06 74.12
N TYR A 46 -21.00 17.30 74.61
CA TYR A 46 -20.23 16.38 73.78
C TYR A 46 -21.10 15.32 73.09
N VAL A 47 -22.08 14.76 73.80
CA VAL A 47 -23.03 13.80 73.21
C VAL A 47 -23.88 14.48 72.12
N GLY A 48 -24.32 15.71 72.35
CA GLY A 48 -25.02 16.52 71.34
C GLY A 48 -24.21 16.70 70.07
N GLU A 49 -22.95 17.16 70.20
CA GLU A 49 -22.03 17.33 69.06
C GLU A 49 -21.78 16.02 68.30
N GLN A 50 -21.60 14.89 69.02
CA GLN A 50 -21.39 13.59 68.38
C GLN A 50 -22.64 13.12 67.62
N ALA A 51 -23.84 13.38 68.15
CA ALA A 51 -25.09 13.05 67.48
C ALA A 51 -25.28 13.85 66.18
N GLU A 52 -24.97 15.15 66.21
CA GLU A 52 -24.99 16.01 65.01
C GLU A 52 -23.96 15.55 63.98
N ALA A 53 -22.71 15.29 64.40
CA ALA A 53 -21.67 14.80 63.51
C ALA A 53 -22.03 13.46 62.85
N ALA A 54 -22.67 12.56 63.59
CA ALA A 54 -23.17 11.29 63.05
C ALA A 54 -24.30 11.50 62.02
N SER A 55 -25.24 12.41 62.31
CA SER A 55 -26.31 12.80 61.38
C SER A 55 -25.75 13.37 60.08
N ASP A 56 -24.82 14.32 60.17
CA ASP A 56 -24.15 14.93 59.01
C ASP A 56 -23.36 13.90 58.20
N SER A 57 -22.69 12.96 58.88
CA SER A 57 -22.01 11.85 58.22
C SER A 57 -22.97 10.95 57.45
N ALA A 58 -24.11 10.60 58.04
CA ALA A 58 -25.15 9.78 57.40
C ALA A 58 -25.79 10.49 56.19
N GLN A 59 -26.05 11.79 56.30
CA GLN A 59 -26.58 12.58 55.19
C GLN A 59 -25.57 12.67 54.04
N ARG A 60 -24.30 12.94 54.33
CA ARG A 60 -23.22 12.94 53.32
C ARG A 60 -23.07 11.58 52.65
N ALA A 61 -23.14 10.48 53.39
CA ALA A 61 -23.08 9.14 52.81
C ALA A 61 -24.25 8.89 51.83
N THR A 62 -25.45 9.34 52.18
CA THR A 62 -26.64 9.23 51.33
C THR A 62 -26.49 10.05 50.04
N THR A 63 -26.09 11.32 50.14
CA THR A 63 -25.87 12.20 48.97
C THR A 63 -24.75 11.69 48.06
N ASN A 64 -23.64 11.22 48.65
CA ASN A 64 -22.54 10.66 47.88
C ASN A 64 -22.98 9.36 47.18
N GLY A 65 -23.77 8.52 47.85
CA GLY A 65 -24.34 7.31 47.27
C GLY A 65 -25.23 7.59 46.06
N SER A 66 -26.16 8.57 46.17
CA SER A 66 -27.02 8.94 45.05
C SER A 66 -26.23 9.51 43.87
N ALA A 67 -25.23 10.35 44.14
CA ALA A 67 -24.35 10.90 43.10
C ALA A 67 -23.53 9.80 42.39
N GLN A 68 -23.05 8.79 43.11
CA GLN A 68 -22.33 7.65 42.50
C GLN A 68 -23.24 6.82 41.60
N VAL A 69 -24.49 6.57 42.00
CA VAL A 69 -25.47 5.85 41.17
C VAL A 69 -25.77 6.61 39.88
N GLU A 70 -25.97 7.93 39.96
CA GLU A 70 -26.22 8.76 38.77
C GLU A 70 -25.02 8.76 37.81
N GLN A 71 -23.80 8.90 38.34
CA GLN A 71 -22.57 8.80 37.55
C GLN A 71 -22.41 7.43 36.87
N ALA A 72 -22.76 6.34 37.58
CA ALA A 72 -22.72 5.00 37.00
C ALA A 72 -23.73 4.85 35.86
N ALA A 73 -24.95 5.39 36.00
CA ALA A 73 -25.96 5.37 34.95
C ALA A 73 -25.51 6.16 33.71
N LEU A 74 -24.92 7.34 33.89
CA LEU A 74 -24.38 8.15 32.79
C LEU A 74 -23.27 7.41 32.04
N LYS A 75 -22.33 6.78 32.76
CA LYS A 75 -21.25 5.98 32.16
C LYS A 75 -21.79 4.78 31.39
N ALA A 76 -22.79 4.08 31.92
CA ALA A 76 -23.43 2.96 31.24
C ALA A 76 -24.11 3.40 29.93
N ASN A 77 -24.81 4.54 29.95
CA ASN A 77 -25.45 5.10 28.75
C ASN A 77 -24.41 5.52 27.70
N ALA A 78 -23.32 6.18 28.10
CA ALA A 78 -22.24 6.55 27.20
C ALA A 78 -21.57 5.32 26.56
N ALA A 79 -21.32 4.28 27.35
CA ALA A 79 -20.76 3.01 26.84
C ALA A 79 -21.70 2.34 25.82
N SER A 80 -23.01 2.33 26.09
CA SER A 80 -24.02 1.79 25.16
C SER A 80 -24.05 2.55 23.84
N GLN A 81 -24.03 3.89 23.88
CA GLN A 81 -23.98 4.72 22.67
C GLN A 81 -22.68 4.50 21.89
N SER A 82 -21.54 4.42 22.57
CA SER A 82 -20.26 4.13 21.94
C SER A 82 -20.24 2.77 21.24
N ALA A 83 -20.85 1.75 21.84
CA ALA A 83 -20.97 0.42 21.24
C ALA A 83 -21.85 0.43 19.98
N GLN A 84 -22.97 1.17 20.00
CA GLN A 84 -23.83 1.34 18.83
C GLN A 84 -23.12 2.07 17.69
N ALA A 85 -22.38 3.13 18.00
CA ALA A 85 -21.58 3.87 17.01
C ALA A 85 -20.51 2.97 16.37
N ALA A 86 -19.80 2.17 17.17
CA ALA A 86 -18.82 1.21 16.66
C ALA A 86 -19.46 0.15 15.75
N ALA A 87 -20.64 -0.36 16.09
CA ALA A 87 -21.37 -1.31 15.27
C ALA A 87 -21.80 -0.72 13.91
N LEU A 88 -22.28 0.53 13.90
CA LEU A 88 -22.63 1.25 12.67
C LEU A 88 -21.40 1.50 11.79
N GLN A 89 -20.27 1.89 12.39
CA GLN A 89 -19.02 2.11 11.67
C GLN A 89 -18.48 0.81 11.04
N ALA A 90 -18.57 -0.30 11.76
CA ALA A 90 -18.19 -1.61 11.24
C ALA A 90 -19.07 -2.04 10.06
N ALA A 91 -20.39 -1.81 10.13
CA ALA A 91 -21.31 -2.08 9.04
C ALA A 91 -21.01 -1.22 7.80
N ALA A 92 -20.76 0.07 7.99
CA ALA A 92 -20.38 0.98 6.89
C ALA A 92 -19.06 0.56 6.23
N ALA A 93 -18.05 0.19 7.03
CA ALA A 93 -16.78 -0.30 6.51
C ALA A 93 -16.94 -1.59 5.69
N LYS A 94 -17.80 -2.51 6.14
CA LYS A 94 -18.12 -3.73 5.38
C LYS A 94 -18.78 -3.40 4.04
N THR A 95 -19.78 -2.51 4.02
CA THR A 95 -20.43 -2.08 2.78
C THR A 95 -19.42 -1.48 1.80
N GLN A 96 -18.55 -0.58 2.28
CA GLN A 96 -17.52 0.04 1.44
C GLN A 96 -16.54 -1.00 0.85
N ALA A 97 -16.16 -2.00 1.65
CA ALA A 97 -15.31 -3.10 1.19
C ALA A 97 -16.00 -3.94 0.09
N ASP A 98 -17.28 -4.27 0.29
CA ASP A 98 -18.07 -5.04 -0.68
C ASP A 98 -18.25 -4.26 -2.00
N THR A 99 -18.51 -2.94 -1.93
CA THR A 99 -18.58 -2.06 -3.11
C THR A 99 -17.24 -1.97 -3.84
N SER A 100 -16.13 -1.84 -3.11
CA SER A 100 -14.79 -1.79 -3.71
C SER A 100 -14.44 -3.09 -4.44
N LYS A 101 -14.84 -4.24 -3.86
CA LYS A 101 -14.73 -5.55 -4.51
C LYS A 101 -15.52 -5.59 -5.81
N ALA A 102 -16.77 -5.11 -5.81
CA ALA A 102 -17.59 -5.07 -7.03
C ALA A 102 -16.94 -4.22 -8.13
N TYR A 103 -16.41 -3.04 -7.81
CA TYR A 103 -15.71 -2.20 -8.81
C TYR A 103 -14.46 -2.84 -9.39
N ARG A 104 -13.70 -3.57 -8.56
CA ARG A 104 -12.54 -4.32 -9.05
C ARG A 104 -12.99 -5.42 -10.01
N ASP A 105 -14.01 -6.18 -9.64
CA ASP A 105 -14.49 -7.31 -10.43
C ASP A 105 -15.10 -6.82 -11.78
N THR A 106 -15.82 -5.69 -11.79
CA THR A 106 -16.30 -5.06 -13.04
C THR A 106 -15.17 -4.53 -13.90
N SER A 107 -14.13 -3.93 -13.31
CA SER A 107 -12.96 -3.44 -14.05
C SER A 107 -12.18 -4.58 -14.70
N GLN A 108 -12.03 -5.71 -14.00
CA GLN A 108 -11.40 -6.91 -14.55
C GLN A 108 -12.22 -7.49 -15.71
N ALA A 109 -13.54 -7.56 -15.55
CA ALA A 109 -14.43 -8.01 -16.63
C ALA A 109 -14.35 -7.08 -17.86
N ALA A 110 -14.33 -5.76 -17.65
CA ALA A 110 -14.19 -4.78 -18.73
C ALA A 110 -12.84 -4.88 -19.43
N ALA A 111 -11.75 -5.07 -18.68
CA ALA A 111 -10.42 -5.29 -19.25
C ALA A 111 -10.34 -6.58 -20.08
N ALA A 112 -10.91 -7.68 -19.58
CA ALA A 112 -11.00 -8.93 -20.32
C ALA A 112 -11.86 -8.80 -21.59
N ALA A 113 -12.99 -8.08 -21.51
CA ALA A 113 -13.83 -7.80 -22.66
C ALA A 113 -13.13 -6.92 -23.70
N ALA A 114 -12.39 -5.89 -23.27
CA ALA A 114 -11.61 -5.04 -24.16
C ALA A 114 -10.45 -5.79 -24.83
N GLN A 115 -9.76 -6.68 -24.10
CA GLN A 115 -8.73 -7.55 -24.66
C GLN A 115 -9.32 -8.53 -25.69
N SER A 116 -10.48 -9.12 -25.37
CA SER A 116 -11.21 -10.01 -26.28
C SER A 116 -11.68 -9.27 -27.55
N ALA A 117 -12.24 -8.06 -27.40
CA ALA A 117 -12.67 -7.21 -28.51
C ALA A 117 -11.50 -6.73 -29.39
N ALA A 118 -10.33 -6.50 -28.81
CA ALA A 118 -9.11 -6.18 -29.54
C ALA A 118 -8.43 -7.43 -30.15
N GLY A 119 -8.97 -8.63 -29.91
CA GLY A 119 -8.42 -9.90 -30.37
C GLY A 119 -7.06 -10.25 -29.76
N LEU A 120 -6.56 -9.51 -28.75
CA LEU A 120 -5.21 -9.67 -28.24
C LEU A 120 -5.08 -11.01 -27.51
N PRO A 121 -4.21 -11.97 -27.93
CA PRO A 121 -4.43 -13.36 -27.56
C PRO A 121 -4.05 -13.76 -26.13
N ALA A 122 -3.38 -12.92 -25.32
CA ALA A 122 -3.16 -13.22 -23.89
C ALA A 122 -2.35 -12.14 -23.15
N LEU A 123 -2.45 -12.19 -21.82
CA LEU A 123 -1.55 -11.58 -20.82
C LEU A 123 -0.09 -12.11 -20.88
N ALA A 124 0.17 -13.19 -21.64
CA ALA A 124 1.47 -13.84 -21.77
C ALA A 124 1.95 -13.82 -23.24
N GLY A 125 3.11 -13.22 -23.49
CA GLY A 125 3.70 -13.14 -24.83
C GLY A 125 4.20 -14.48 -25.35
N LYS A 126 4.05 -14.74 -26.66
CA LYS A 126 4.60 -15.91 -27.37
C LYS A 126 5.81 -15.48 -28.21
N ARG A 127 7.00 -15.48 -27.60
CA ARG A 127 8.25 -15.04 -28.25
C ARG A 127 8.46 -15.78 -29.59
N GLY A 128 8.67 -15.01 -30.65
CA GLY A 128 8.99 -15.53 -32.00
C GLY A 128 7.79 -15.81 -32.90
N LEU A 129 6.56 -15.69 -32.40
CA LEU A 129 5.36 -15.84 -33.22
C LEU A 129 4.81 -14.45 -33.62
N PRO A 130 4.58 -14.17 -34.92
CA PRO A 130 3.90 -12.96 -35.35
C PRO A 130 2.44 -12.97 -34.90
N LEU A 131 1.93 -11.79 -34.58
CA LEU A 131 0.51 -11.56 -34.37
C LEU A 131 -0.11 -11.17 -35.71
N VAL A 132 -1.10 -11.93 -36.16
CA VAL A 132 -1.78 -11.71 -37.45
C VAL A 132 -3.27 -11.52 -37.23
N VAL A 133 -3.92 -10.78 -38.12
CA VAL A 133 -5.40 -10.70 -38.15
C VAL A 133 -5.94 -12.04 -38.66
N ARG A 134 -6.97 -12.56 -38.01
CA ARG A 134 -7.66 -13.76 -38.49
C ARG A 134 -8.29 -13.51 -39.86
N LEU A 135 -8.40 -14.56 -40.67
CA LEU A 135 -9.01 -14.47 -42.00
C LEU A 135 -10.47 -14.02 -41.99
N ASP A 136 -11.18 -14.24 -40.88
CA ASP A 136 -12.57 -13.81 -40.68
C ASP A 136 -12.69 -12.38 -40.10
N GLU A 137 -11.56 -11.67 -39.97
CA GLU A 137 -11.46 -10.31 -39.41
C GLU A 137 -12.00 -10.19 -37.96
N SER A 138 -12.23 -11.32 -37.29
CA SER A 138 -12.83 -11.36 -35.94
C SER A 138 -11.87 -10.98 -34.81
N GLY A 139 -10.62 -10.71 -35.13
CA GLY A 139 -9.57 -10.37 -34.17
C GLY A 139 -8.19 -10.75 -34.68
N VAL A 140 -7.26 -10.93 -33.73
CA VAL A 140 -5.87 -11.31 -34.02
C VAL A 140 -5.52 -12.63 -33.35
N GLU A 141 -4.54 -13.34 -33.89
CA GLU A 141 -4.03 -14.59 -33.34
C GLU A 141 -2.52 -14.72 -33.55
N TYR A 142 -1.88 -15.53 -32.71
CA TYR A 142 -0.48 -15.89 -32.94
C TYR A 142 -0.43 -16.93 -34.06
N SER A 143 0.26 -16.59 -35.15
CA SER A 143 0.49 -17.53 -36.24
C SER A 143 1.83 -18.25 -36.06
N GLY A 144 1.86 -19.54 -36.42
CA GLY A 144 3.10 -20.32 -36.52
C GLY A 144 3.97 -19.95 -37.73
N SER A 145 3.46 -19.13 -38.65
CA SER A 145 4.14 -18.73 -39.87
C SER A 145 3.72 -17.34 -40.35
N LEU A 146 4.66 -16.60 -40.96
CA LEU A 146 4.34 -15.41 -41.74
C LEU A 146 4.27 -15.83 -43.22
N SER A 147 3.06 -16.17 -43.68
CA SER A 147 2.84 -16.76 -45.02
C SER A 147 3.23 -15.84 -46.17
N ARG A 148 3.14 -14.52 -45.95
CA ARG A 148 3.59 -13.48 -46.87
C ARG A 148 4.17 -12.32 -46.09
N TYR A 149 5.30 -11.81 -46.55
CA TYR A 149 5.90 -10.58 -46.05
C TYR A 149 6.40 -9.77 -47.25
N ASP A 150 6.21 -8.47 -47.20
CA ASP A 150 6.84 -7.54 -48.12
C ASP A 150 8.02 -6.88 -47.39
N LEU A 151 9.12 -6.66 -48.10
CA LEU A 151 10.29 -5.96 -47.56
C LEU A 151 10.31 -4.54 -48.10
N ASP A 152 10.61 -3.57 -47.23
CA ASP A 152 10.79 -2.19 -47.67
C ASP A 152 11.92 -2.10 -48.69
N LEU A 153 11.66 -1.34 -49.77
CA LEU A 153 12.60 -1.10 -50.85
C LEU A 153 13.12 0.33 -50.79
N ALA A 154 14.43 0.51 -50.64
CA ALA A 154 15.05 1.84 -50.59
C ALA A 154 15.96 2.08 -51.80
N ALA A 155 15.84 3.23 -52.45
CA ALA A 155 16.82 3.68 -53.44
C ALA A 155 17.93 4.46 -52.75
N THR A 156 19.20 4.14 -53.03
CA THR A 156 20.36 4.81 -52.43
C THR A 156 21.55 4.85 -53.39
N THR A 157 22.49 5.74 -53.11
CA THR A 157 23.70 5.93 -53.92
C THR A 157 24.99 5.74 -53.12
N SER A 158 24.92 5.65 -51.79
CA SER A 158 26.12 5.61 -50.93
C SER A 158 25.93 4.81 -49.63
N THR A 159 24.79 4.96 -48.95
CA THR A 159 24.58 4.27 -47.66
C THR A 159 23.42 3.30 -47.74
N LEU A 160 23.68 2.04 -47.38
CA LEU A 160 22.72 0.97 -47.21
C LEU A 160 22.35 0.91 -45.72
N ASN A 161 21.25 1.55 -45.32
CA ASN A 161 20.80 1.58 -43.93
C ASN A 161 19.89 0.39 -43.60
N LEU A 162 20.45 -0.57 -42.88
CA LEU A 162 19.84 -1.86 -42.58
C LEU A 162 18.82 -1.81 -41.44
N ASP A 163 18.75 -0.70 -40.71
CA ASP A 163 17.68 -0.46 -39.74
C ASP A 163 16.35 -0.12 -40.43
N LEU A 164 16.40 0.30 -41.70
CA LEU A 164 15.24 0.77 -42.47
C LEU A 164 14.80 -0.20 -43.56
N SER A 165 15.73 -0.88 -44.23
CA SER A 165 15.41 -1.71 -45.39
C SER A 165 16.41 -2.85 -45.57
N GLN A 166 15.94 -3.92 -46.20
CA GLN A 166 16.75 -5.08 -46.59
C GLN A 166 16.86 -5.24 -48.11
N VAL A 167 16.14 -4.42 -48.88
CA VAL A 167 16.17 -4.44 -50.34
C VAL A 167 16.53 -3.06 -50.87
N PHE A 168 17.64 -2.95 -51.58
CA PHE A 168 18.15 -1.66 -52.06
C PHE A 168 18.20 -1.59 -53.58
N ARG A 169 17.90 -0.41 -54.14
CA ARG A 169 18.20 -0.06 -55.52
C ARG A 169 19.36 0.91 -55.57
N VAL A 170 20.41 0.56 -56.30
CA VAL A 170 21.61 1.39 -56.45
C VAL A 170 21.80 1.73 -57.92
N ASP A 171 21.88 3.02 -58.23
CA ASP A 171 22.24 3.50 -59.55
C ASP A 171 23.75 3.78 -59.65
N ALA A 172 24.45 2.91 -60.37
CA ALA A 172 25.85 2.96 -60.71
C ALA A 172 26.10 3.42 -62.17
N ALA A 173 25.33 4.40 -62.65
CA ALA A 173 25.68 5.14 -63.86
C ALA A 173 27.04 5.86 -63.74
N THR A 174 27.39 6.30 -62.54
CA THR A 174 28.70 6.86 -62.17
C THR A 174 29.37 6.02 -61.08
N PRO A 175 30.69 6.12 -60.86
CA PRO A 175 31.34 5.37 -59.79
C PRO A 175 30.70 5.64 -58.43
N ARG A 176 30.43 4.59 -57.66
CA ARG A 176 29.80 4.67 -56.32
C ARG A 176 30.70 4.07 -55.25
N THR A 177 30.58 4.58 -54.04
CA THR A 177 31.15 3.96 -52.84
C THR A 177 30.01 3.64 -51.90
N LEU A 178 29.81 2.35 -51.62
CA LEU A 178 28.76 1.87 -50.75
C LEU A 178 29.29 1.64 -49.34
N ALA A 179 28.48 1.95 -48.33
CA ALA A 179 28.74 1.70 -46.92
C ALA A 179 27.49 1.10 -46.26
N PHE A 180 27.69 0.24 -45.26
CA PHE A 180 26.59 -0.25 -44.41
C PHE A 180 26.40 0.68 -43.21
N ALA A 181 25.15 0.90 -42.84
CA ALA A 181 24.75 1.43 -41.54
C ALA A 181 23.77 0.47 -40.87
N GLY A 182 23.81 0.37 -39.54
CA GLY A 182 22.90 -0.51 -38.79
C GLY A 182 23.21 -2.01 -38.95
N THR A 183 24.48 -2.40 -39.06
CA THR A 183 24.86 -3.82 -39.20
C THR A 183 24.33 -4.65 -38.03
N PRO A 184 23.71 -5.82 -38.28
CA PRO A 184 23.12 -6.63 -37.21
C PRO A 184 24.17 -7.11 -36.20
N ALA A 185 23.75 -7.34 -34.95
CA ALA A 185 24.60 -7.94 -33.93
C ALA A 185 25.04 -9.37 -34.31
N ALA A 186 26.11 -9.86 -33.67
CA ALA A 186 26.68 -11.17 -33.95
C ALA A 186 25.73 -12.36 -33.72
N SER A 187 24.70 -12.18 -32.90
CA SER A 187 23.69 -13.19 -32.59
C SER A 187 22.53 -13.26 -33.60
N ARG A 188 22.62 -12.54 -34.73
CA ARG A 188 21.56 -12.45 -35.74
C ARG A 188 22.10 -12.82 -37.11
N ALA A 189 21.22 -13.35 -37.96
CA ALA A 189 21.44 -13.48 -39.39
C ALA A 189 20.49 -12.54 -40.14
N MET A 190 20.94 -11.95 -41.25
CA MET A 190 20.13 -11.06 -42.09
C MET A 190 20.51 -11.25 -43.55
N THR A 191 19.50 -11.30 -44.43
CA THR A 191 19.69 -11.28 -45.89
C THR A 191 19.42 -9.88 -46.41
N VAL A 192 20.31 -9.38 -47.26
CA VAL A 192 20.17 -8.09 -47.93
C VAL A 192 20.24 -8.33 -49.43
N VAL A 193 19.30 -7.76 -50.17
CA VAL A 193 19.25 -7.84 -51.64
C VAL A 193 19.51 -6.46 -52.21
N ILE A 194 20.46 -6.35 -53.12
CA ILE A 194 20.82 -5.09 -53.77
C ILE A 194 20.63 -5.28 -55.26
N HIS A 195 19.76 -4.47 -55.85
CA HIS A 195 19.56 -4.37 -57.28
C HIS A 195 20.34 -3.17 -57.80
N VAL A 196 21.35 -3.44 -58.62
CA VAL A 196 22.25 -2.44 -59.20
C VAL A 196 21.92 -2.23 -60.66
N THR A 197 21.76 -0.96 -61.07
CA THR A 197 21.67 -0.54 -62.48
C THR A 197 22.91 0.25 -62.88
N GLY A 198 23.32 0.17 -64.15
CA GLY A 198 24.57 0.77 -64.63
C GLY A 198 25.79 -0.12 -64.36
N LYS A 199 26.93 0.25 -64.95
CA LYS A 199 28.16 -0.57 -64.98
C LYS A 199 29.43 0.16 -64.53
N SER A 200 29.30 1.35 -63.98
CA SER A 200 30.44 2.06 -63.42
C SER A 200 30.93 1.37 -62.15
N THR A 201 32.21 1.58 -61.81
CA THR A 201 32.84 0.90 -60.68
C THR A 201 32.13 1.17 -59.36
N ILE A 202 31.82 0.12 -58.61
CA ILE A 202 31.34 0.21 -57.23
C ILE A 202 32.46 -0.20 -56.28
N THR A 203 32.78 0.71 -55.35
CA THR A 203 33.60 0.39 -54.18
C THR A 203 32.68 -0.19 -53.11
N TRP A 204 32.84 -1.49 -52.86
CA TRP A 204 32.05 -2.21 -51.87
C TRP A 204 32.58 -1.99 -50.45
N PRO A 205 31.72 -2.10 -49.41
CA PRO A 205 32.17 -2.10 -48.02
C PRO A 205 33.25 -3.15 -47.78
N VAL A 206 34.23 -2.81 -46.93
CA VAL A 206 35.29 -3.75 -46.54
C VAL A 206 34.71 -4.92 -45.73
N GLY A 207 35.37 -6.08 -45.78
CA GLY A 207 34.98 -7.26 -44.99
C GLY A 207 33.86 -8.11 -45.59
N ILE A 208 33.42 -7.82 -46.82
CA ILE A 208 32.54 -8.73 -47.56
C ILE A 208 33.39 -9.87 -48.15
N GLN A 209 33.05 -11.10 -47.75
CA GLN A 209 33.58 -12.33 -48.33
C GLN A 209 32.79 -12.67 -49.59
N TRP A 210 33.35 -12.33 -50.74
CA TRP A 210 32.74 -12.66 -52.04
C TRP A 210 33.02 -14.10 -52.43
N ASN A 211 32.08 -14.71 -53.15
CA ASN A 211 32.28 -16.02 -53.75
C ASN A 211 33.57 -16.04 -54.60
N ASN A 212 34.42 -17.05 -54.41
CA ASN A 212 35.74 -17.18 -55.05
C ASN A 212 36.71 -16.01 -54.84
N ASN A 213 36.53 -15.18 -53.80
CA ASN A 213 37.33 -13.98 -53.52
C ASN A 213 37.37 -12.97 -54.68
N GLN A 214 36.36 -12.96 -55.55
CA GLN A 214 36.27 -12.04 -56.68
C GLN A 214 35.19 -11.00 -56.45
N ILE A 215 35.55 -9.73 -56.65
CA ILE A 215 34.60 -8.61 -56.58
C ILE A 215 33.53 -8.80 -57.68
N PRO A 216 32.26 -8.45 -57.41
CA PRO A 216 31.18 -8.54 -58.38
C PRO A 216 31.50 -7.88 -59.72
N VAL A 217 31.34 -8.63 -60.81
CA VAL A 217 31.29 -8.06 -62.17
C VAL A 217 29.87 -7.60 -62.44
N LEU A 218 29.68 -6.32 -62.76
CA LEU A 218 28.37 -5.77 -63.06
C LEU A 218 27.94 -6.09 -64.50
N GLY A 219 26.72 -6.57 -64.66
CA GLY A 219 26.07 -6.76 -65.96
C GLY A 219 25.72 -5.45 -66.67
N ASN A 220 25.49 -5.50 -67.98
CA ASN A 220 25.21 -4.28 -68.76
C ASN A 220 23.80 -3.73 -68.51
N ALA A 221 22.83 -4.60 -68.22
CA ALA A 221 21.46 -4.20 -67.92
C ALA A 221 21.25 -3.94 -66.42
N TRP A 222 21.45 -4.98 -65.60
CA TRP A 222 21.35 -4.92 -64.14
C TRP A 222 22.11 -6.07 -63.50
N THR A 223 22.41 -5.89 -62.21
CA THR A 223 23.07 -6.89 -61.37
C THR A 223 22.30 -7.06 -60.07
N THR A 224 22.01 -8.30 -59.67
CA THR A 224 21.48 -8.57 -58.34
C THR A 224 22.58 -9.12 -57.46
N VAL A 225 22.79 -8.46 -56.34
CA VAL A 225 23.75 -8.83 -55.31
C VAL A 225 22.97 -9.27 -54.08
N ILE A 226 23.28 -10.45 -53.56
CA ILE A 226 22.69 -10.99 -52.34
C ILE A 226 23.80 -11.07 -51.31
N LEU A 227 23.59 -10.41 -50.18
CA LEU A 227 24.50 -10.41 -49.06
C LEU A 227 23.82 -11.07 -47.86
N ILE A 228 24.57 -11.88 -47.13
CA ILE A 228 24.10 -12.56 -45.94
C ILE A 228 25.05 -12.19 -44.79
N TRP A 229 24.50 -11.60 -43.74
CA TRP A 229 25.19 -11.41 -42.47
C TRP A 229 25.12 -12.70 -41.68
N VAL A 230 26.28 -13.23 -41.29
CA VAL A 230 26.39 -14.51 -40.56
C VAL A 230 26.85 -14.34 -39.11
N GLY A 231 26.81 -13.12 -38.59
CA GLY A 231 27.20 -12.78 -37.22
C GLY A 231 28.63 -12.26 -37.08
N GLU A 232 29.54 -12.74 -37.90
CA GLU A 232 30.97 -12.37 -37.84
C GLU A 232 31.44 -11.58 -39.08
N GLY A 233 30.57 -11.47 -40.10
CA GLY A 233 30.90 -10.80 -41.36
C GLY A 233 29.81 -10.95 -42.42
N TRP A 234 30.05 -10.34 -43.58
CA TRP A 234 29.17 -10.41 -44.73
C TRP A 234 29.66 -11.46 -45.73
N VAL A 235 28.77 -12.32 -46.19
CA VAL A 235 29.02 -13.24 -47.31
C VAL A 235 28.20 -12.78 -48.51
N GLY A 236 28.85 -12.60 -49.66
CA GLY A 236 28.23 -12.04 -50.85
C GLY A 236 28.21 -13.00 -52.04
N SER A 237 27.07 -13.05 -52.73
CA SER A 237 26.90 -13.75 -54.02
C SER A 237 26.24 -12.83 -55.04
N VAL A 238 26.56 -13.01 -56.32
CA VAL A 238 26.13 -12.11 -57.39
C VAL A 238 25.59 -12.88 -58.58
N GLY A 239 24.40 -12.46 -59.04
CA GLY A 239 23.85 -12.83 -60.33
C GLY A 239 23.87 -11.61 -61.26
N ALA A 240 24.80 -11.58 -62.21
CA ALA A 240 24.83 -10.59 -63.28
C ALA A 240 24.06 -11.10 -64.51
N ARG A 241 23.30 -10.23 -65.17
CA ARG A 241 22.69 -10.54 -66.47
C ARG A 241 23.37 -9.75 -67.59
N ALA A 242 23.57 -10.42 -68.72
CA ALA A 242 24.16 -9.84 -69.93
C ALA A 242 23.30 -8.71 -70.49
#